data_AF-A0A662FQ02-F1
#
_entry.id   AF-A0A662FQ02-F1
#
_cell.length_a   1.000
_cell.length_b   1.000
_cell.length_c   1.000
_cell.angle_alpha   90.00
_cell.angle_beta   90.00
_cell.angle_gamma   90.00
#
_symmetry.space_group_name_H-M   'P 1'
#
loop_
_entity.id
_entity.type
_entity.pdbx_description
1 polymer ?
#
loop_
_entity_poly.entity_id
_entity_poly.type
_entity_poly.pdbx_seq_one_letter_code
_entity_poly.pdbx_strand_id
1 'polypeptide(L)'
;MTKKRTKIVIPIACTYLILAGLAIALQESKAWIALPSFIPLIIYLLKIKYTKEMILGIGVFYASLSLLGSIFFAPLAFAAPFILKSQKPSISKLEEGHLAPSTLKILKYAAGFSVIALISINVLVAAAMLILAALTYSVIYYLKLTNISVKIGRKPRKIPLGEGDNLVLNVNSKQEVYVLVIRDDGRREASLISGPATIAAPLPADHAGVHSSTFTVIIMDKWGFAKRVAGHYYVNYFVMPLTSATLKTFREGIFSRKDIIRFIGEVEIALSSLESEPSPFKAEIRGARRAKEALQKEAAQGIKAPALKLAIKFLKSVEAQMKLQTSLQRSLRRSRMGEYIGARDYAPGDAFRNIHWKKTISRGSIVIKEYSSSDAISRPSRASKLQPIIIADLFAVSHIELDRILFTLLGVLAATLKKSPSTELALIIVVGKKALSVKGRSIDIL
;
A
#
# COMPACT_ATOMS: atom_id res chain seq x y z
N MET A 1 -19.03 -24.43 -8.51
CA MET A 1 -19.57 -25.53 -9.37
C MET A 1 -18.53 -26.52 -9.94
N THR A 2 -17.23 -26.46 -9.62
CA THR A 2 -16.17 -27.25 -10.29
C THR A 2 -15.82 -28.62 -9.65
N LYS A 3 -16.33 -28.95 -8.45
CA LYS A 3 -16.03 -30.24 -7.77
C LYS A 3 -16.70 -31.48 -8.40
N LYS A 4 -17.77 -31.34 -9.19
CA LYS A 4 -18.55 -32.48 -9.71
C LYS A 4 -17.90 -33.17 -10.92
N ARG A 5 -17.25 -32.43 -11.83
CA ARG A 5 -16.76 -33.01 -13.12
C ARG A 5 -15.52 -33.90 -13.00
N THR A 6 -14.62 -33.65 -12.05
CA THR A 6 -13.45 -34.52 -11.82
C THR A 6 -13.80 -35.89 -11.24
N LYS A 7 -14.99 -36.04 -10.63
CA LYS A 7 -15.45 -37.33 -10.10
C LYS A 7 -15.80 -38.35 -11.19
N ILE A 8 -16.02 -37.91 -12.43
CA ILE A 8 -16.48 -38.78 -13.52
C ILE A 8 -15.30 -39.32 -14.36
N VAL A 9 -14.21 -38.55 -14.50
CA VAL A 9 -13.07 -38.91 -15.37
C VAL A 9 -12.30 -40.13 -14.84
N ILE A 10 -12.08 -40.20 -13.53
CA ILE A 10 -11.33 -41.30 -12.90
C ILE A 10 -12.06 -42.65 -13.03
N PRO A 11 -13.36 -42.78 -12.67
CA PRO A 11 -14.06 -44.04 -12.82
C PRO A 11 -14.13 -44.49 -14.28
N ILE A 12 -14.36 -43.59 -15.25
CA ILE A 12 -14.34 -43.95 -16.67
C ILE A 12 -12.98 -44.52 -17.08
N ALA A 13 -11.88 -43.90 -16.65
CA ALA A 13 -10.53 -44.41 -16.94
C ALA A 13 -10.27 -45.79 -16.30
N CYS A 14 -10.77 -46.03 -15.08
CA CYS A 14 -10.70 -47.35 -14.44
C CYS A 14 -11.53 -48.39 -15.20
N THR A 15 -12.77 -48.07 -15.60
CA THR A 15 -13.62 -48.98 -16.37
C THR A 15 -12.99 -49.33 -17.71
N TYR A 16 -12.42 -48.33 -18.40
CA TYR A 16 -11.69 -48.54 -19.65
C TYR A 16 -10.48 -49.47 -19.46
N LEU A 17 -9.68 -49.27 -18.41
CA LEU A 17 -8.55 -50.13 -18.08
C LEU A 17 -8.96 -51.58 -17.81
N ILE A 18 -10.09 -51.81 -17.15
CA ILE A 18 -10.63 -53.16 -16.91
C ILE A 18 -11.03 -53.82 -18.23
N LEU A 19 -11.75 -53.10 -19.10
CA LEU A 19 -12.14 -53.62 -20.41
C LEU A 19 -10.91 -53.93 -21.29
N ALA A 20 -9.91 -53.04 -21.29
CA ALA A 20 -8.66 -53.25 -22.02
C ALA A 20 -7.86 -54.44 -21.47
N GLY A 21 -7.75 -54.57 -20.14
CA GLY A 21 -7.06 -55.69 -19.49
C GLY A 21 -7.74 -57.03 -19.76
N LEU A 22 -9.08 -57.08 -19.73
CA LEU A 22 -9.86 -58.26 -20.09
C LEU A 22 -9.69 -58.63 -21.58
N ALA A 23 -9.71 -57.65 -22.48
CA ALA A 23 -9.49 -57.88 -23.90
C ALA A 23 -8.11 -58.48 -24.19
N ILE A 24 -7.06 -57.96 -23.54
CA ILE A 24 -5.69 -58.47 -23.67
C ILE A 24 -5.58 -59.88 -23.05
N ALA A 25 -6.20 -60.12 -21.88
CA ALA A 25 -6.18 -61.43 -21.23
C ALA A 25 -6.88 -62.52 -22.05
N LEU A 26 -7.99 -62.18 -22.72
CA LEU A 26 -8.70 -63.07 -23.65
C LEU A 26 -7.83 -63.40 -24.86
N GLN A 27 -7.15 -62.41 -25.43
CA GLN A 27 -6.27 -62.62 -26.57
C GLN A 27 -5.06 -63.51 -26.23
N GLU A 28 -4.43 -63.27 -25.08
CA GLU A 28 -3.25 -64.01 -24.62
C GLU A 28 -3.58 -65.36 -23.96
N SER A 29 -4.88 -65.70 -23.85
CA SER A 29 -5.39 -66.89 -23.16
C SER A 29 -4.86 -67.04 -21.71
N LYS A 30 -4.60 -65.92 -21.04
CA LYS A 30 -3.99 -65.86 -19.70
C LYS A 30 -4.81 -64.96 -18.78
N ALA A 31 -5.70 -65.56 -17.99
CA ALA A 31 -6.60 -64.84 -17.10
C ALA A 31 -5.88 -63.93 -16.08
N TRP A 32 -4.68 -64.32 -15.63
CA TRP A 32 -3.91 -63.56 -14.64
C TRP A 32 -3.46 -62.18 -15.18
N ILE A 33 -3.40 -61.99 -16.50
CA ILE A 33 -3.04 -60.70 -17.12
C ILE A 33 -4.10 -59.63 -16.83
N ALA A 34 -5.36 -60.00 -16.54
CA ALA A 34 -6.40 -59.03 -16.24
C ALA A 34 -6.28 -58.44 -14.81
N LEU A 35 -5.62 -59.13 -13.88
CA LEU A 35 -5.57 -58.74 -12.45
C LEU A 35 -5.06 -57.31 -12.21
N PRO A 36 -3.99 -56.84 -12.86
CA PRO A 36 -3.50 -55.47 -12.68
C PRO A 36 -4.54 -54.39 -13.03
N SER A 37 -5.51 -54.67 -13.91
CA SER A 37 -6.53 -53.67 -14.32
C SER A 37 -7.47 -53.26 -13.18
N PHE A 38 -7.64 -54.10 -12.15
CA PHE A 38 -8.53 -53.83 -11.02
C PHE A 38 -7.87 -52.97 -9.93
N ILE A 39 -6.52 -52.93 -9.89
CA ILE A 39 -5.75 -52.20 -8.86
C ILE A 39 -6.15 -50.71 -8.78
N PRO A 40 -6.27 -49.93 -9.88
CA PRO A 40 -6.62 -48.52 -9.81
C PRO A 40 -8.03 -48.30 -9.27
N LEU A 41 -8.97 -49.21 -9.59
CA LEU A 41 -10.34 -49.15 -9.08
C LEU A 41 -10.37 -49.40 -7.56
N ILE A 42 -9.65 -50.40 -7.07
CA ILE A 42 -9.54 -50.69 -5.64
C ILE A 42 -8.93 -49.49 -4.90
N ILE A 43 -7.80 -48.96 -5.39
CA ILE A 43 -7.13 -47.78 -4.81
C ILE A 43 -8.06 -46.56 -4.83
N TYR A 44 -8.85 -46.37 -5.89
CA TYR A 44 -9.85 -45.31 -5.98
C TYR A 44 -10.96 -45.44 -4.92
N LEU A 45 -11.52 -46.64 -4.75
CA LEU A 45 -12.55 -46.92 -3.75
C LEU A 45 -12.04 -46.71 -2.32
N LEU A 46 -10.78 -47.07 -2.07
CA LEU A 46 -10.07 -46.83 -0.81
C LEU A 46 -9.64 -45.37 -0.60
N LYS A 47 -9.92 -44.47 -1.56
CA LYS A 47 -9.59 -43.03 -1.52
C LYS A 47 -8.09 -42.75 -1.33
N ILE A 48 -7.23 -43.63 -1.82
CA ILE A 48 -5.77 -43.47 -1.73
C ILE A 48 -5.30 -42.41 -2.75
N LYS A 49 -4.32 -41.59 -2.37
CA LYS A 49 -3.88 -40.41 -3.13
C LYS A 49 -3.29 -40.73 -4.53
N TYR A 50 -2.86 -41.96 -4.77
CA TYR A 50 -2.07 -42.38 -5.95
C TYR A 50 -2.87 -43.03 -7.09
N THR A 51 -4.21 -42.96 -7.06
CA THR A 51 -5.05 -43.57 -8.12
C THR A 51 -4.64 -43.12 -9.53
N LYS A 52 -4.33 -41.83 -9.70
CA LYS A 52 -4.07 -41.25 -11.02
C LYS A 52 -2.76 -41.75 -11.63
N GLU A 53 -1.75 -41.86 -10.79
CA GLU A 53 -0.43 -42.41 -11.11
C GLU A 53 -0.56 -43.89 -11.48
N MET A 54 -1.37 -44.65 -10.74
CA MET A 54 -1.60 -46.08 -10.97
C MET A 54 -2.33 -46.37 -12.29
N ILE A 55 -3.32 -45.54 -12.66
CA ILE A 55 -4.01 -45.64 -13.97
C ILE A 55 -2.99 -45.62 -15.11
N LEU A 56 -2.05 -44.66 -15.07
CA LEU A 56 -1.02 -44.54 -16.10
C LEU A 56 0.01 -45.67 -16.05
N GLY A 57 0.48 -46.04 -14.85
CA GLY A 57 1.44 -47.13 -14.70
C GLY A 57 0.92 -48.46 -15.24
N ILE A 58 -0.35 -48.78 -14.97
CA ILE A 58 -0.97 -50.02 -15.46
C ILE A 58 -1.29 -49.94 -16.95
N GLY A 59 -1.65 -48.76 -17.45
CA GLY A 59 -1.75 -48.56 -18.91
C GLY A 59 -0.42 -48.83 -19.62
N VAL A 60 0.70 -48.33 -19.07
CA VAL A 60 2.04 -48.58 -19.61
C VAL A 60 2.43 -50.06 -19.46
N PHE A 61 2.06 -50.72 -18.37
CA PHE A 61 2.24 -52.16 -18.21
C PHE A 61 1.57 -52.93 -19.35
N TYR A 62 0.29 -52.66 -19.64
CA TYR A 62 -0.39 -53.30 -20.77
C TYR A 62 0.25 -52.96 -22.12
N ALA A 63 0.67 -51.70 -22.32
CA ALA A 63 1.40 -51.31 -23.51
C ALA A 63 2.73 -52.08 -23.69
N SER A 64 3.38 -52.44 -22.58
CA SER A 64 4.65 -53.17 -22.60
C SER A 64 4.51 -54.64 -23.02
N LEU A 65 3.34 -55.25 -22.79
CA LEU A 65 3.07 -56.66 -23.04
C LEU A 65 2.90 -57.00 -24.53
N SER A 66 2.24 -56.12 -25.30
CA SER A 66 1.97 -56.39 -26.72
C SER A 66 1.70 -55.12 -27.53
N LEU A 67 1.76 -55.25 -28.86
CA LEU A 67 1.41 -54.16 -29.78
C LEU A 67 -0.06 -53.73 -29.62
N LEU A 68 -0.98 -54.68 -29.38
CA LEU A 68 -2.37 -54.36 -29.09
C LEU A 68 -2.52 -53.60 -27.78
N GLY A 69 -1.72 -53.95 -26.76
CA GLY A 69 -1.65 -53.18 -25.53
C GLY A 69 -1.29 -51.71 -25.76
N SER A 70 -0.39 -51.45 -26.70
CA SER A 70 -0.06 -50.07 -27.12
C SER A 70 -1.24 -49.37 -27.80
N ILE A 71 -2.01 -50.07 -28.64
CA ILE A 71 -3.22 -49.51 -29.27
C ILE A 71 -4.27 -49.14 -28.19
N PHE A 72 -4.50 -50.03 -27.22
CA PHE A 72 -5.41 -49.75 -26.09
C PHE A 72 -4.87 -48.68 -25.14
N PHE A 73 -3.57 -48.41 -25.14
CA PHE A 73 -3.03 -47.31 -24.36
C PHE A 73 -3.30 -45.94 -25.00
N ALA A 74 -3.51 -45.85 -26.31
CA ALA A 74 -3.69 -44.57 -27.00
C ALA A 74 -4.83 -43.71 -26.40
N PRO A 75 -6.07 -44.21 -26.22
CA PRO A 75 -7.14 -43.42 -25.61
C PRO A 75 -6.81 -42.96 -24.19
N LEU A 76 -6.09 -43.80 -23.43
CA LEU A 76 -5.66 -43.45 -22.07
C LEU A 76 -4.58 -42.37 -22.09
N ALA A 77 -3.63 -42.42 -23.03
CA ALA A 77 -2.60 -41.41 -23.22
C ALA A 77 -3.21 -40.04 -23.56
N PHE A 78 -4.23 -40.00 -24.44
CA PHE A 78 -4.96 -38.78 -24.76
C PHE A 78 -5.90 -38.30 -23.62
N ALA A 79 -6.31 -39.18 -22.71
CA ALA A 79 -7.07 -38.81 -21.51
C ALA A 79 -6.16 -38.39 -20.33
N ALA A 80 -4.90 -38.82 -20.32
CA ALA A 80 -3.92 -38.59 -19.25
C ALA A 80 -3.81 -37.12 -18.80
N PRO A 81 -3.81 -36.12 -19.70
CA PRO A 81 -3.73 -34.72 -19.30
C PRO A 81 -4.90 -34.27 -18.40
N PHE A 82 -6.08 -34.86 -18.58
CA PHE A 82 -7.27 -34.56 -17.77
C PHE A 82 -7.31 -35.36 -16.47
N ILE A 83 -6.79 -36.60 -16.48
CA ILE A 83 -6.68 -37.46 -15.30
C ILE A 83 -5.66 -36.87 -14.32
N LEU A 84 -4.48 -36.52 -14.84
CA LEU A 84 -3.34 -35.98 -14.07
C LEU A 84 -3.48 -34.52 -13.68
N LYS A 85 -4.57 -33.86 -14.08
CA LYS A 85 -4.80 -32.42 -13.88
C LYS A 85 -4.32 -31.95 -12.51
N SER A 86 -3.44 -30.95 -12.52
CA SER A 86 -3.09 -30.20 -11.32
C SER A 86 -4.32 -29.45 -10.81
N GLN A 87 -4.75 -29.73 -9.58
CA GLN A 87 -5.67 -28.83 -8.88
C GLN A 87 -5.00 -27.46 -8.78
N LYS A 88 -5.74 -26.39 -9.14
CA LYS A 88 -5.32 -24.97 -9.19
C LYS A 88 -3.78 -24.79 -9.16
N PRO A 89 -3.13 -24.62 -10.32
CA PRO A 89 -1.67 -24.50 -10.33
C PRO A 89 -1.21 -23.42 -9.35
N SER A 90 -0.26 -23.77 -8.49
CA SER A 90 0.32 -22.81 -7.56
C SER A 90 1.00 -21.69 -8.34
N ILE A 91 0.95 -20.47 -7.82
CA ILE A 91 1.50 -19.28 -8.48
C ILE A 91 2.99 -19.49 -8.82
N SER A 92 3.75 -20.18 -7.95
CA SER A 92 5.14 -20.59 -8.20
C SER A 92 5.31 -21.47 -9.45
N LYS A 93 4.44 -22.46 -9.65
CA LYS A 93 4.52 -23.41 -10.77
C LYS A 93 4.12 -22.81 -12.12
N LEU A 94 3.50 -21.64 -12.13
CA LEU A 94 3.11 -20.94 -13.37
C LEU A 94 4.31 -20.28 -14.06
N GLU A 95 5.36 -19.94 -13.31
CA GLU A 95 6.56 -19.26 -13.82
C GLU A 95 7.69 -20.20 -14.24
N GLU A 96 7.97 -21.25 -13.48
CA GLU A 96 9.25 -22.03 -13.48
C GLU A 96 9.67 -22.74 -14.79
N GLY A 97 8.98 -22.56 -15.90
CA GLY A 97 9.46 -23.08 -17.19
C GLY A 97 8.63 -22.59 -18.34
N HIS A 98 9.11 -22.66 -19.60
CA HIS A 98 8.31 -22.24 -20.76
C HIS A 98 7.04 -23.09 -20.97
N LEU A 99 7.03 -24.31 -20.43
CA LEU A 99 5.90 -25.23 -20.52
C LEU A 99 4.84 -24.97 -19.46
N ALA A 100 3.60 -25.28 -19.81
CA ALA A 100 2.49 -25.23 -18.85
C ALA A 100 2.55 -26.41 -17.86
N PRO A 101 2.00 -26.28 -16.63
CA PRO A 101 2.22 -27.24 -15.55
C PRO A 101 1.77 -28.67 -15.84
N SER A 102 0.64 -28.86 -16.54
CA SER A 102 0.14 -30.19 -16.87
C SER A 102 0.99 -30.86 -17.95
N THR A 103 1.42 -30.10 -18.97
CA THR A 103 2.33 -30.55 -20.02
C THR A 103 3.67 -30.99 -19.43
N LEU A 104 4.24 -30.18 -18.53
CA LEU A 104 5.47 -30.52 -17.81
C LEU A 104 5.29 -31.81 -16.97
N LYS A 105 4.14 -31.98 -16.32
CA LYS A 105 3.85 -33.19 -15.54
C LYS A 105 3.81 -34.44 -16.42
N ILE A 106 3.15 -34.38 -17.58
CA ILE A 106 3.10 -35.50 -18.53
C ILE A 106 4.50 -35.83 -19.06
N LEU A 107 5.29 -34.80 -19.40
CA LEU A 107 6.65 -34.99 -19.88
C LEU A 107 7.54 -35.66 -18.83
N LYS A 108 7.38 -35.31 -17.55
CA LYS A 108 8.06 -35.99 -16.44
C LYS A 108 7.67 -37.47 -16.33
N TYR A 109 6.40 -37.82 -16.52
CA TYR A 109 5.98 -39.23 -16.57
C TYR A 109 6.56 -39.95 -17.79
N ALA A 110 6.51 -39.35 -18.98
CA ALA A 110 7.09 -39.94 -20.19
C ALA A 110 8.60 -40.19 -20.02
N ALA A 111 9.33 -39.23 -19.42
CA ALA A 111 10.74 -39.40 -19.09
C ALA A 111 10.97 -40.53 -18.08
N GLY A 112 10.15 -40.60 -17.02
CA GLY A 112 10.21 -41.69 -16.04
C GLY A 112 9.95 -43.08 -16.66
N PHE A 113 8.96 -43.18 -17.55
CA PHE A 113 8.69 -44.41 -18.29
C PHE A 113 9.79 -44.74 -19.29
N SER A 114 10.49 -43.76 -19.85
CA SER A 114 11.60 -44.00 -20.77
C SER A 114 12.78 -44.74 -20.10
N VAL A 115 12.97 -44.58 -18.78
CA VAL A 115 13.95 -45.38 -18.02
C VAL A 115 13.57 -46.87 -18.00
N ILE A 116 12.25 -47.16 -17.97
CA ILE A 116 11.70 -48.52 -18.01
C ILE A 116 11.81 -49.13 -19.43
N ALA A 117 12.12 -48.34 -20.46
CA ALA A 117 12.36 -48.84 -21.80
C ALA A 117 13.58 -49.79 -21.88
N LEU A 118 14.48 -49.76 -20.88
CA LEU A 118 15.53 -50.77 -20.71
C LEU A 118 14.99 -52.20 -20.55
N ILE A 119 13.73 -52.34 -20.11
CA ILE A 119 13.05 -53.64 -19.89
C ILE A 119 12.25 -54.06 -21.13
N SER A 120 11.57 -53.13 -21.80
CA SER A 120 10.78 -53.42 -22.99
C SER A 120 10.72 -52.22 -23.94
N ILE A 121 11.04 -52.44 -25.21
CA ILE A 121 10.99 -51.41 -26.25
C ILE A 121 9.57 -50.85 -26.47
N ASN A 122 8.54 -51.66 -26.18
CA ASN A 122 7.13 -51.24 -26.31
C ASN A 122 6.78 -50.11 -25.33
N VAL A 123 7.52 -49.96 -24.22
CA VAL A 123 7.36 -48.84 -23.29
C VAL A 123 7.70 -47.51 -23.98
N LEU A 124 8.62 -47.52 -24.94
CA LEU A 124 8.97 -46.34 -25.73
C LEU A 124 7.79 -45.86 -26.58
N VAL A 125 6.97 -46.79 -27.10
CA VAL A 125 5.74 -46.47 -27.84
C VAL A 125 4.73 -45.77 -26.93
N ALA A 126 4.55 -46.27 -25.70
CA ALA A 126 3.68 -45.64 -24.69
C ALA A 126 4.19 -44.23 -24.30
N ALA A 127 5.49 -44.08 -24.07
CA ALA A 127 6.11 -42.78 -23.80
C ALA A 127 5.92 -41.80 -24.97
N ALA A 128 6.12 -42.26 -26.21
CA ALA A 128 5.91 -41.47 -27.42
C ALA A 128 4.45 -41.01 -27.55
N MET A 129 3.47 -41.88 -27.27
CA MET A 129 2.05 -41.51 -27.26
C MET A 129 1.72 -40.44 -26.21
N LEU A 130 2.31 -40.51 -25.00
CA LEU A 130 2.12 -39.47 -23.99
C LEU A 130 2.69 -38.11 -24.43
N ILE A 131 3.87 -38.13 -25.05
CA ILE A 131 4.50 -36.92 -25.60
C ILE A 131 3.64 -36.34 -26.73
N LEU A 132 3.17 -37.18 -27.65
CA LEU A 132 2.30 -36.77 -28.76
C LEU A 132 0.99 -36.17 -28.24
N ALA A 133 0.35 -36.80 -27.26
CA ALA A 133 -0.85 -36.25 -26.63
C ALA A 133 -0.58 -34.89 -25.97
N ALA A 134 0.50 -34.77 -25.19
CA ALA A 134 0.88 -33.52 -24.55
C ALA A 134 1.13 -32.39 -25.56
N LEU A 135 1.83 -32.70 -26.66
CA LEU A 135 2.12 -31.75 -27.74
C LEU A 135 0.85 -31.34 -28.47
N THR A 136 0.00 -32.31 -28.82
CA THR A 136 -1.29 -32.06 -29.50
C THR A 136 -2.16 -31.11 -28.69
N TYR A 137 -2.35 -31.39 -27.39
CA TYR A 137 -3.11 -30.47 -26.53
C TYR A 137 -2.42 -29.13 -26.32
N SER A 138 -1.09 -29.11 -26.18
CA SER A 138 -0.36 -27.85 -26.04
C SER A 138 -0.58 -26.94 -27.26
N VAL A 139 -0.48 -27.49 -28.48
CA VAL A 139 -0.73 -26.75 -29.73
C VAL A 139 -2.18 -26.29 -29.82
N ILE A 140 -3.16 -27.18 -29.62
CA ILE A 140 -4.58 -26.85 -29.69
C ILE A 140 -4.94 -25.73 -28.71
N TYR A 141 -4.50 -25.83 -27.46
CA TYR A 141 -4.81 -24.83 -26.44
C TYR A 141 -3.99 -23.56 -26.62
N TYR A 142 -2.77 -23.63 -27.14
CA TYR A 142 -1.99 -22.44 -27.51
C TYR A 142 -2.70 -21.63 -28.59
N LEU A 143 -3.21 -22.28 -29.64
CA LEU A 143 -4.02 -21.64 -30.68
C LEU A 143 -5.35 -21.07 -30.14
N LYS A 144 -5.88 -21.59 -29.03
CA LYS A 144 -7.03 -20.95 -28.36
C LYS A 144 -6.61 -19.69 -27.58
N LEU A 145 -5.42 -19.71 -26.98
CA LEU A 145 -4.85 -18.57 -26.26
C LEU A 145 -4.41 -17.43 -27.20
N THR A 146 -4.14 -17.69 -28.48
CA THR A 146 -3.81 -16.63 -29.45
C THR A 146 -4.95 -15.63 -29.65
N ASN A 147 -6.21 -16.11 -29.57
CA ASN A 147 -7.42 -15.31 -29.73
C ASN A 147 -7.76 -14.43 -28.51
N ILE A 148 -6.99 -14.54 -27.43
CA ILE A 148 -7.19 -13.75 -26.21
C ILE A 148 -6.32 -12.51 -26.31
N SER A 149 -6.93 -11.35 -26.07
CA SER A 149 -6.21 -10.07 -26.06
C SER A 149 -6.26 -9.45 -24.68
N VAL A 150 -5.12 -8.90 -24.28
CA VAL A 150 -4.99 -8.10 -23.06
C VAL A 150 -4.61 -6.70 -23.53
N LYS A 151 -5.39 -5.71 -23.12
CA LYS A 151 -5.15 -4.30 -23.44
C LYS A 151 -5.10 -3.49 -22.17
N ILE A 152 -4.30 -2.43 -22.16
CA ILE A 152 -4.34 -1.47 -21.07
C ILE A 152 -5.66 -0.71 -21.18
N GLY A 153 -6.50 -0.81 -20.15
CA GLY A 153 -7.74 -0.05 -20.04
C GLY A 153 -7.48 1.35 -19.50
N ARG A 154 -6.85 1.45 -18.34
CA ARG A 154 -6.49 2.72 -17.69
C ARG A 154 -5.03 2.70 -17.28
N LYS A 155 -4.28 3.70 -17.73
CA LYS A 155 -2.88 3.94 -17.37
C LYS A 155 -2.78 5.21 -16.51
N PRO A 156 -2.69 5.11 -15.18
CA PRO A 156 -2.52 6.30 -14.35
C PRO A 156 -1.15 6.93 -14.62
N ARG A 157 -1.12 8.24 -14.84
CA ARG A 157 0.11 9.02 -15.05
C ARG A 157 0.58 9.71 -13.77
N LYS A 158 -0.34 9.92 -12.83
CA LYS A 158 -0.18 10.71 -11.62
C LYS A 158 -0.86 9.97 -10.49
N ILE A 159 -0.12 9.64 -9.44
CA ILE A 159 -0.61 8.87 -8.30
C ILE A 159 -0.32 9.68 -7.02
N PRO A 160 -1.30 9.85 -6.12
CA PRO A 160 -1.05 10.44 -4.83
C PRO A 160 -0.19 9.53 -3.94
N LEU A 161 0.76 10.13 -3.23
CA LEU A 161 1.65 9.44 -2.30
C LEU A 161 0.85 8.69 -1.22
N GLY A 162 1.14 7.41 -1.01
CA GLY A 162 0.53 6.59 0.04
C GLY A 162 -0.90 6.09 -0.21
N GLU A 163 -1.59 6.52 -1.27
CA GLU A 163 -2.90 5.96 -1.65
C GLU A 163 -2.76 4.81 -2.65
N GLY A 164 -1.74 4.86 -3.52
CA GLY A 164 -1.58 3.91 -4.63
C GLY A 164 -2.60 4.14 -5.74
N ASP A 165 -2.37 3.50 -6.88
CA ASP A 165 -3.38 3.35 -7.94
C ASP A 165 -3.15 2.00 -8.63
N ASN A 166 -4.08 1.58 -9.47
CA ASN A 166 -3.98 0.33 -10.20
C ASN A 166 -3.82 0.58 -11.70
N LEU A 167 -2.90 -0.16 -12.32
CA LEU A 167 -2.93 -0.38 -13.75
C LEU A 167 -4.13 -1.30 -14.04
N VAL A 168 -5.08 -0.80 -14.84
CA VAL A 168 -6.26 -1.61 -15.22
C VAL A 168 -5.97 -2.29 -16.56
N LEU A 169 -5.97 -3.62 -16.54
CA LEU A 169 -5.79 -4.48 -17.71
C LEU A 169 -7.14 -5.08 -18.10
N ASN A 170 -7.58 -4.79 -19.32
CA ASN A 170 -8.79 -5.37 -19.90
C ASN A 170 -8.43 -6.66 -20.62
N VAL A 171 -8.95 -7.77 -20.11
CA VAL A 171 -8.77 -9.11 -20.69
C VAL A 171 -10.04 -9.44 -21.46
N ASN A 172 -9.95 -9.57 -22.77
CA ASN A 172 -11.05 -10.04 -23.60
C ASN A 172 -10.86 -11.53 -23.89
N SER A 173 -11.60 -12.37 -23.16
CA SER A 173 -11.60 -13.82 -23.33
C SER A 173 -13.02 -14.35 -23.48
N LYS A 174 -13.25 -15.28 -24.41
CA LYS A 174 -14.49 -16.07 -24.51
C LYS A 174 -14.43 -17.38 -23.71
N GLN A 175 -13.27 -17.70 -23.13
CA GLN A 175 -12.98 -18.96 -22.47
C GLN A 175 -12.47 -18.72 -21.04
N GLU A 176 -12.55 -19.75 -20.20
CA GLU A 176 -11.99 -19.69 -18.86
C GLU A 176 -10.47 -19.80 -18.91
N VAL A 177 -9.78 -18.76 -18.45
CA VAL A 177 -8.32 -18.68 -18.46
C VAL A 177 -7.77 -18.15 -17.14
N TYR A 178 -6.58 -18.62 -16.80
CA TYR A 178 -5.78 -18.03 -15.75
C TYR A 178 -4.96 -16.89 -16.33
N VAL A 179 -5.03 -15.73 -15.70
CA VAL A 179 -4.17 -14.60 -16.00
C VAL A 179 -3.28 -14.36 -14.81
N LEU A 180 -1.98 -14.37 -15.06
CA LEU A 180 -0.94 -14.10 -14.11
C LEU A 180 -0.29 -12.76 -14.48
N VAL A 181 -0.31 -11.82 -13.54
CA VAL A 181 0.38 -10.54 -13.66
C VAL A 181 1.60 -10.58 -12.74
N ILE A 182 2.78 -10.40 -13.34
CA ILE A 182 4.07 -10.39 -12.64
C ILE A 182 4.64 -8.99 -12.78
N ARG A 183 4.92 -8.36 -11.64
CA ARG A 183 5.60 -7.06 -11.57
C ARG A 183 7.11 -7.28 -11.39
N ASP A 184 7.92 -6.31 -11.81
CA ASP A 184 9.39 -6.33 -11.66
C ASP A 184 9.89 -6.58 -10.24
N ASP A 185 9.18 -6.07 -9.23
CA ASP A 185 9.49 -6.30 -7.82
C ASP A 185 9.15 -7.71 -7.31
N GLY A 186 8.67 -8.59 -8.19
CA GLY A 186 8.33 -9.96 -7.88
C GLY A 186 6.94 -10.16 -7.26
N ARG A 187 6.11 -9.11 -7.13
CA ARG A 187 4.70 -9.28 -6.75
C ARG A 187 3.92 -9.96 -7.87
N ARG A 188 3.06 -10.90 -7.48
CA ARG A 188 2.36 -11.80 -8.39
C ARG A 188 0.88 -11.88 -8.04
N GLU A 189 0.05 -11.72 -9.06
CA GLU A 189 -1.38 -11.86 -8.92
C GLU A 189 -1.90 -12.83 -9.98
N ALA A 190 -2.55 -13.90 -9.53
CA ALA A 190 -3.16 -14.90 -10.39
C ALA A 190 -4.67 -14.86 -10.24
N SER A 191 -5.38 -14.63 -11.34
CA SER A 191 -6.83 -14.56 -11.37
C SER A 191 -7.39 -15.54 -12.40
N LEU A 192 -8.42 -16.30 -12.01
CA LEU A 192 -9.20 -17.12 -12.93
C LEU A 192 -10.35 -16.28 -13.47
N ILE A 193 -10.39 -16.10 -14.78
CA ILE A 193 -11.36 -15.25 -15.45
C ILE A 193 -12.25 -16.11 -16.33
N SER A 194 -13.56 -15.89 -16.24
CA SER A 194 -14.58 -16.51 -17.08
C SER A 194 -15.28 -15.41 -17.89
N GLY A 195 -14.82 -15.15 -19.10
CA GLY A 195 -15.35 -14.08 -19.96
C GLY A 195 -14.47 -12.82 -20.01
N PRO A 196 -14.99 -11.71 -20.57
CA PRO A 196 -14.32 -10.41 -20.49
C PRO A 196 -14.23 -9.94 -19.04
N ALA A 197 -13.04 -9.51 -18.59
CA ALA A 197 -12.84 -9.00 -17.25
C ALA A 197 -11.74 -7.95 -17.18
N THR A 198 -11.75 -7.19 -16.09
CA THR A 198 -10.72 -6.22 -15.74
C THR A 198 -9.87 -6.73 -14.59
N ILE A 199 -8.55 -6.71 -14.76
CA ILE A 199 -7.58 -7.01 -13.69
C ILE A 199 -6.97 -5.70 -13.25
N ALA A 200 -6.98 -5.45 -11.95
CA ALA A 200 -6.29 -4.34 -11.34
C ALA A 200 -4.92 -4.83 -10.87
N ALA A 201 -3.85 -4.25 -11.41
CA ALA A 201 -2.48 -4.54 -10.97
C ALA A 201 -1.96 -3.33 -10.18
N PRO A 202 -1.61 -3.47 -8.89
CA PRO A 202 -1.23 -2.34 -8.06
C PRO A 202 0.07 -1.69 -8.51
N LEU A 203 0.11 -0.37 -8.44
CA LEU A 203 1.31 0.45 -8.65
C LEU A 203 1.81 0.96 -7.29
N PRO A 204 3.10 0.81 -6.98
CA PRO A 204 3.65 1.28 -5.70
C PRO A 204 3.67 2.81 -5.67
N ALA A 205 3.32 3.39 -4.53
CA ALA A 205 3.28 4.83 -4.30
C ALA A 205 3.95 5.20 -2.97
N ASP A 206 5.05 4.52 -2.66
CA ASP A 206 5.72 4.60 -1.36
C ASP A 206 6.63 5.85 -1.24
N HIS A 207 7.14 6.35 -2.38
CA HIS A 207 8.02 7.51 -2.45
C HIS A 207 7.58 8.46 -3.56
N ALA A 208 7.75 9.77 -3.34
CA ALA A 208 7.46 10.78 -4.36
C ALA A 208 8.53 10.78 -5.46
N GLY A 209 8.12 11.06 -6.70
CA GLY A 209 9.04 11.13 -7.85
C GLY A 209 8.53 10.40 -9.09
N VAL A 210 9.41 10.26 -10.09
CA VAL A 210 9.14 9.50 -11.31
C VAL A 210 9.42 8.04 -11.06
N HIS A 211 8.43 7.20 -11.35
CA HIS A 211 8.51 5.75 -11.23
C HIS A 211 8.25 5.09 -12.58
N SER A 212 8.88 3.94 -12.76
CA SER A 212 8.62 3.05 -13.88
C SER A 212 8.41 1.64 -13.36
N SER A 213 7.31 1.01 -13.76
CA SER A 213 7.06 -0.40 -13.45
C SER A 213 6.81 -1.19 -14.73
N THR A 214 7.39 -2.38 -14.78
CA THR A 214 7.16 -3.36 -15.84
C THR A 214 6.23 -4.46 -15.35
N PHE A 215 5.25 -4.80 -16.19
CA PHE A 215 4.30 -5.87 -15.93
C PHE A 215 4.40 -6.90 -17.04
N THR A 216 4.72 -8.14 -16.67
CA THR A 216 4.63 -9.28 -17.58
C THR A 216 3.30 -9.99 -17.34
N VAL A 217 2.47 -10.04 -18.37
CA VAL A 217 1.17 -10.71 -18.30
C VAL A 217 1.25 -12.04 -19.01
N ILE A 218 0.99 -13.10 -18.27
CA ILE A 218 0.98 -14.47 -18.77
C ILE A 218 -0.46 -14.99 -18.72
N ILE A 219 -0.94 -15.53 -19.84
CA ILE A 219 -2.23 -16.20 -19.91
C ILE A 219 -1.97 -17.69 -20.01
N MET A 220 -2.77 -18.47 -19.29
CA MET A 220 -2.71 -19.92 -19.32
C MET A 220 -4.13 -20.48 -19.39
N ASP A 221 -4.30 -21.59 -20.09
CA ASP A 221 -5.59 -22.25 -20.14
C ASP A 221 -5.97 -22.87 -18.77
N LYS A 222 -7.26 -23.08 -18.53
CA LYS A 222 -7.78 -23.65 -17.28
C LYS A 222 -7.23 -25.05 -16.93
N TRP A 223 -6.75 -25.80 -17.91
CA TRP A 223 -6.22 -27.15 -17.75
C TRP A 223 -4.69 -27.17 -17.63
N GLY A 224 -4.01 -26.07 -17.96
CA GLY A 224 -2.57 -25.91 -17.84
C GLY A 224 -1.79 -26.72 -18.89
N PHE A 225 -2.33 -26.84 -20.10
CA PHE A 225 -1.69 -27.46 -21.27
C PHE A 225 -0.85 -26.47 -22.09
N ALA A 226 -1.26 -25.21 -22.09
CA ALA A 226 -0.61 -24.14 -22.83
C ALA A 226 -0.54 -22.88 -21.97
N LYS A 227 0.55 -22.15 -22.14
CA LYS A 227 0.70 -20.80 -21.63
C LYS A 227 1.32 -19.90 -22.69
N ARG A 228 0.99 -18.62 -22.60
CA ARG A 228 1.43 -17.60 -23.54
C ARG A 228 1.71 -16.30 -22.79
N VAL A 229 2.80 -15.64 -23.11
CA VAL A 229 3.02 -14.25 -22.70
C VAL A 229 2.12 -13.37 -23.56
N ALA A 230 1.15 -12.70 -22.94
CA ALA A 230 0.22 -11.81 -23.62
C ALA A 230 0.91 -10.51 -24.05
N GLY A 231 1.84 -10.04 -23.21
CA GLY A 231 2.62 -8.85 -23.47
C GLY A 231 3.43 -8.41 -22.26
N HIS A 232 4.37 -7.52 -22.52
CA HIS A 232 5.08 -6.75 -21.51
C HIS A 232 4.55 -5.32 -21.55
N TYR A 233 4.05 -4.84 -20.41
CA TYR A 233 3.49 -3.51 -20.30
C TYR A 233 4.40 -2.65 -19.44
N TYR A 234 4.81 -1.52 -20.02
CA TYR A 234 5.66 -0.54 -19.36
C TYR A 234 4.84 0.68 -18.96
N VAL A 235 4.88 1.01 -17.67
CA VAL A 235 4.11 2.12 -17.09
C VAL A 235 5.04 3.09 -16.40
N ASN A 236 5.08 4.31 -16.95
CA ASN A 236 5.69 5.46 -16.30
C ASN A 236 4.61 6.29 -15.64
N TYR A 237 4.83 6.60 -14.38
CA TYR A 237 3.91 7.37 -13.57
C TYR A 237 4.68 8.23 -12.58
N PHE A 238 4.07 9.34 -12.17
CA PHE A 238 4.63 10.27 -11.22
C PHE A 238 3.86 10.18 -9.91
N VAL A 239 4.55 9.85 -8.83
CA VAL A 239 3.98 9.85 -7.48
C VAL A 239 4.17 11.25 -6.92
N MET A 240 3.07 11.92 -6.58
CA MET A 240 3.09 13.27 -6.03
C MET A 240 2.56 13.31 -4.60
N PRO A 241 3.15 14.13 -3.72
CA PRO A 241 2.55 14.42 -2.43
C PRO A 241 1.14 15.01 -2.60
N LEU A 242 0.17 14.56 -1.79
CA LEU A 242 -1.19 15.09 -1.71
C LEU A 242 -1.18 16.61 -1.51
N THR A 243 -0.27 17.08 -0.66
CA THR A 243 -0.08 18.51 -0.39
C THR A 243 0.25 19.28 -1.68
N SER A 244 1.14 18.74 -2.51
CA SER A 244 1.55 19.37 -3.78
C SER A 244 0.40 19.40 -4.80
N ALA A 245 -0.36 18.30 -4.90
CA ALA A 245 -1.52 18.23 -5.77
C ALA A 245 -2.56 19.31 -5.42
N THR A 246 -2.75 19.55 -4.12
CA THR A 246 -3.75 20.49 -3.61
C THR A 246 -3.27 21.93 -3.69
N LEU A 247 -2.00 22.19 -3.36
CA LEU A 247 -1.36 23.52 -3.52
C LEU A 247 -1.43 24.01 -4.96
N LYS A 248 -1.31 23.11 -5.95
CA LYS A 248 -1.48 23.48 -7.36
C LYS A 248 -2.88 24.05 -7.62
N THR A 249 -3.92 23.38 -7.13
CA THR A 249 -5.31 23.85 -7.27
C THR A 249 -5.53 25.18 -6.53
N PHE A 250 -4.96 25.34 -5.34
CA PHE A 250 -4.99 26.62 -4.61
C PHE A 250 -4.32 27.76 -5.39
N ARG A 251 -3.15 27.49 -5.96
CA ARG A 251 -2.40 28.48 -6.75
C ARG A 251 -3.11 28.85 -8.05
N GLU A 252 -3.75 27.90 -8.73
CA GLU A 252 -4.48 28.16 -9.97
C GLU A 252 -5.84 28.83 -9.72
N GLY A 253 -6.46 28.61 -8.56
CA GLY A 253 -7.81 29.09 -8.24
C GLY A 253 -7.91 30.33 -7.33
N ILE A 254 -6.94 30.58 -6.44
CA ILE A 254 -7.06 31.62 -5.40
C ILE A 254 -6.09 32.80 -5.62
N PHE A 255 -4.89 32.58 -6.16
CA PHE A 255 -3.86 33.62 -6.19
C PHE A 255 -3.25 33.81 -7.59
N SER A 256 -3.32 35.03 -8.14
CA SER A 256 -2.48 35.38 -9.29
C SER A 256 -1.02 35.59 -8.83
N ARG A 257 -0.03 35.46 -9.75
CA ARG A 257 1.39 35.72 -9.40
C ARG A 257 1.63 37.12 -8.81
N LYS A 258 0.77 38.10 -9.13
CA LYS A 258 0.88 39.47 -8.62
C LYS A 258 0.37 39.59 -7.17
N ASP A 259 -0.63 38.79 -6.80
CA ASP A 259 -1.22 38.82 -5.46
C ASP A 259 -0.28 38.20 -4.42
N ILE A 260 0.42 37.12 -4.78
CA ILE A 260 1.40 36.43 -3.91
C ILE A 260 2.51 37.38 -3.42
N ILE A 261 3.04 38.23 -4.31
CA ILE A 261 4.13 39.16 -3.96
C ILE A 261 3.66 40.24 -2.99
N ARG A 262 2.39 40.66 -3.08
CA ARG A 262 1.80 41.67 -2.20
C ARG A 262 1.61 41.13 -0.78
N PHE A 263 1.14 39.89 -0.64
CA PHE A 263 0.82 39.30 0.66
C PHE A 263 2.05 38.89 1.48
N ILE A 264 3.15 38.46 0.83
CA ILE A 264 4.41 38.09 1.52
C ILE A 264 4.99 39.27 2.34
N GLY A 265 4.69 40.52 1.96
CA GLY A 265 5.15 41.71 2.68
C GLY A 265 4.44 42.01 4.00
N GLU A 266 3.32 41.34 4.31
CA GLU A 266 2.48 41.64 5.50
C GLU A 266 2.64 40.62 6.65
N VAL A 267 3.61 39.70 6.56
CA VAL A 267 3.77 38.58 7.51
C VAL A 267 5.05 38.70 8.34
N GLU A 268 4.90 38.59 9.67
CA GLU A 268 6.03 38.50 10.60
C GLU A 268 6.54 37.06 10.67
N ILE A 269 7.81 36.83 10.32
CA ILE A 269 8.45 35.51 10.34
C ILE A 269 9.58 35.51 11.37
N ALA A 270 9.56 34.55 12.30
CA ALA A 270 10.59 34.34 13.31
C ALA A 270 11.04 32.88 13.35
N LEU A 271 12.34 32.64 13.41
CA LEU A 271 12.93 31.29 13.54
C LEU A 271 13.60 31.17 14.91
N SER A 272 13.26 30.13 15.69
CA SER A 272 13.82 29.84 17.01
C SER A 272 14.36 28.41 17.09
N SER A 273 15.32 28.17 17.97
CA SER A 273 15.88 26.84 18.27
C SER A 273 15.40 26.34 19.64
N LEU A 274 15.11 25.04 19.75
CA LEU A 274 14.49 24.37 20.90
C LEU A 274 15.47 23.65 21.84
N GLU A 275 16.80 23.74 21.64
CA GLU A 275 17.76 23.15 22.60
C GLU A 275 17.81 23.95 23.92
N SER A 276 17.75 23.22 25.03
CA SER A 276 17.44 23.69 26.39
C SER A 276 18.49 24.62 27.02
N GLU A 277 18.03 25.81 27.42
CA GLU A 277 18.44 26.72 28.52
C GLU A 277 19.87 26.70 29.11
N PRO A 278 20.47 27.88 29.32
CA PRO A 278 20.03 28.75 30.41
C PRO A 278 19.26 29.95 29.87
N SER A 279 18.06 30.18 30.42
CA SER A 279 17.30 31.44 30.41
C SER A 279 17.89 32.53 29.49
N PRO A 280 17.38 32.70 28.25
CA PRO A 280 17.86 33.78 27.35
C PRO A 280 17.79 35.14 28.03
N PHE A 281 16.84 35.32 28.96
CA PHE A 281 16.67 36.51 29.79
C PHE A 281 17.90 36.87 30.65
N LYS A 282 18.65 35.93 31.24
CA LYS A 282 19.79 36.30 32.11
C LYS A 282 21.02 36.80 31.35
N ALA A 283 21.22 36.32 30.12
CA ALA A 283 22.29 36.78 29.24
C ALA A 283 21.90 38.12 28.58
N GLU A 284 20.63 38.25 28.18
CA GLU A 284 20.08 39.42 27.50
C GLU A 284 19.89 40.61 28.46
N ILE A 285 19.54 40.40 29.73
CA ILE A 285 19.51 41.45 30.77
C ILE A 285 20.92 42.02 31.03
N ARG A 286 21.95 41.17 31.03
CA ARG A 286 23.35 41.62 31.16
C ARG A 286 23.82 42.36 29.89
N GLY A 287 23.42 41.89 28.71
CA GLY A 287 23.67 42.56 27.43
C GLY A 287 23.00 43.93 27.32
N ALA A 288 21.71 44.01 27.63
CA ALA A 288 20.93 45.26 27.60
C ALA A 288 21.41 46.27 28.65
N ARG A 289 21.83 45.82 29.84
CA ARG A 289 22.43 46.69 30.86
C ARG A 289 23.79 47.25 30.43
N ARG A 290 24.65 46.41 29.84
CA ARG A 290 25.95 46.84 29.28
C ARG A 290 25.77 47.80 28.10
N ALA A 291 24.82 47.54 27.21
CA ALA A 291 24.51 48.41 26.07
C ALA A 291 23.95 49.77 26.53
N LYS A 292 23.10 49.79 27.57
CA LYS A 292 22.59 51.02 28.19
C LYS A 292 23.71 51.82 28.86
N GLU A 293 24.62 51.18 29.58
CA GLU A 293 25.76 51.83 30.22
C GLU A 293 26.76 52.40 29.18
N ALA A 294 26.96 51.71 28.05
CA ALA A 294 27.77 52.21 26.92
C ALA A 294 27.12 53.43 26.23
N LEU A 295 25.83 53.35 25.92
CA LEU A 295 25.08 54.44 25.28
C LEU A 295 24.90 55.66 26.19
N GLN A 296 24.88 55.47 27.52
CA GLN A 296 24.85 56.59 28.48
C GLN A 296 26.22 57.29 28.59
N LYS A 297 27.33 56.55 28.42
CA LYS A 297 28.66 57.15 28.32
C LYS A 297 28.83 57.95 27.03
N GLU A 298 28.31 57.46 25.90
CA GLU A 298 28.30 58.21 24.63
C GLU A 298 27.37 59.44 24.68
N ALA A 299 26.23 59.35 25.37
CA ALA A 299 25.33 60.50 25.59
C ALA A 299 25.98 61.58 26.48
N ALA A 300 26.80 61.18 27.46
CA ALA A 300 27.54 62.10 28.34
C ALA A 300 28.70 62.81 27.63
N GLN A 301 29.19 62.28 26.50
CA GLN A 301 30.19 62.89 25.63
C GLN A 301 29.59 63.93 24.65
N GLY A 302 28.32 64.32 24.83
CA GLY A 302 27.73 65.48 24.16
C GLY A 302 27.06 65.22 22.80
N ILE A 303 26.97 63.97 22.35
CA ILE A 303 26.31 63.63 21.07
C ILE A 303 24.78 63.68 21.24
N LYS A 304 24.17 64.82 20.90
CA LYS A 304 22.71 64.99 20.91
C LYS A 304 22.06 64.42 19.64
N ALA A 305 21.96 63.09 19.53
CA ALA A 305 21.21 62.42 18.47
C ALA A 305 19.79 62.00 18.94
N PRO A 306 18.71 62.34 18.20
CA PRO A 306 17.33 61.93 18.51
C PRO A 306 17.17 60.39 18.61
N ALA A 307 17.90 59.67 17.76
CA ALA A 307 17.92 58.20 17.72
C ALA A 307 18.48 57.59 19.02
N LEU A 308 19.45 58.24 19.67
CA LEU A 308 20.04 57.78 20.93
C LEU A 308 19.04 57.89 22.09
N LYS A 309 18.25 58.99 22.13
CA LYS A 309 17.13 59.15 23.07
C LYS A 309 16.04 58.10 22.87
N LEU A 310 15.78 57.72 21.63
CA LEU A 310 14.75 56.74 21.25
C LEU A 310 15.21 55.32 21.62
N ALA A 311 16.48 54.98 21.38
CA ALA A 311 17.11 53.73 21.80
C ALA A 311 17.13 53.58 23.34
N ILE A 312 17.44 54.65 24.07
CA ILE A 312 17.40 54.65 25.55
C ILE A 312 15.96 54.49 26.07
N LYS A 313 14.96 55.11 25.41
CA LYS A 313 13.53 54.92 25.75
C LYS A 313 13.05 53.50 25.47
N PHE A 314 13.45 52.92 24.35
CA PHE A 314 13.15 51.54 23.97
C PHE A 314 13.77 50.53 24.94
N LEU A 315 15.05 50.71 25.30
CA LEU A 315 15.69 49.85 26.31
C LEU A 315 15.05 50.00 27.70
N LYS A 316 14.57 51.20 28.07
CA LYS A 316 13.78 51.41 29.30
C LYS A 316 12.41 50.72 29.25
N SER A 317 11.73 50.70 28.11
CA SER A 317 10.43 50.00 27.99
C SER A 317 10.59 48.48 28.03
N VAL A 318 11.65 47.95 27.42
CA VAL A 318 12.01 46.53 27.49
C VAL A 318 12.38 46.14 28.93
N GLU A 319 13.18 46.95 29.64
CA GLU A 319 13.53 46.71 31.04
C GLU A 319 12.29 46.77 31.97
N ALA A 320 11.35 47.69 31.70
CA ALA A 320 10.11 47.82 32.46
C ALA A 320 9.15 46.64 32.23
N GLN A 321 8.98 46.18 30.98
CA GLN A 321 8.19 44.98 30.67
C GLN A 321 8.80 43.71 31.27
N MET A 322 10.12 43.57 31.26
CA MET A 322 10.81 42.42 31.84
C MET A 322 10.74 42.42 33.38
N LYS A 323 10.79 43.58 34.05
CA LYS A 323 10.52 43.72 35.49
C LYS A 323 9.08 43.37 35.84
N LEU A 324 8.12 43.73 34.99
CA LEU A 324 6.70 43.37 35.15
C LEU A 324 6.47 41.86 35.03
N GLN A 325 7.14 41.21 34.07
CA GLN A 325 7.08 39.75 33.90
C GLN A 325 7.78 38.99 35.04
N THR A 326 8.89 39.51 35.57
CA THR A 326 9.55 38.90 36.73
C THR A 326 8.78 39.12 38.05
N SER A 327 8.05 40.23 38.20
CA SER A 327 7.11 40.40 39.33
C SER A 327 5.88 39.49 39.20
N LEU A 328 5.37 39.27 37.99
CA LEU A 328 4.29 38.31 37.71
C LEU A 328 4.72 36.86 37.93
N GLN A 329 5.96 36.49 37.60
CA GLN A 329 6.49 35.15 37.88
C GLN A 329 6.80 34.92 39.36
N ARG A 330 7.18 35.96 40.12
CA ARG A 330 7.35 35.84 41.59
C ARG A 330 6.02 35.79 42.34
N SER A 331 4.93 36.36 41.79
CA SER A 331 3.59 36.26 42.39
C SER A 331 2.86 34.95 42.08
N LEU A 332 3.24 34.23 41.01
CA LEU A 332 2.65 32.93 40.63
C LEU A 332 3.18 31.73 41.44
N ARG A 333 4.05 31.95 42.43
CA ARG A 333 4.59 30.90 43.31
C ARG A 333 4.00 30.87 44.73
N ARG A 334 2.89 31.58 44.98
CA ARG A 334 2.10 31.39 46.21
C ARG A 334 0.84 30.58 45.91
N SER A 335 0.89 29.33 46.37
CA SER A 335 -0.24 28.44 46.67
C SER A 335 -1.60 29.14 46.78
N ARG A 336 -2.50 28.81 45.83
CA ARG A 336 -3.93 28.64 46.06
C ARG A 336 -4.42 27.56 45.09
N MET A 337 -4.20 26.30 45.46
CA MET A 337 -4.93 25.18 44.88
C MET A 337 -5.96 24.75 45.92
N GLY A 338 -7.25 24.92 45.61
CA GLY A 338 -8.31 24.15 46.27
C GLY A 338 -8.21 22.67 45.91
N GLU A 339 -8.97 21.82 46.58
CA GLU A 339 -9.04 20.40 46.26
C GLU A 339 -9.76 20.19 44.93
N TYR A 340 -9.29 19.24 44.13
CA TYR A 340 -9.94 18.90 42.85
C TYR A 340 -11.31 18.27 43.12
N ILE A 341 -12.39 18.95 42.71
CA ILE A 341 -13.77 18.51 42.95
C ILE A 341 -14.29 17.66 41.77
N GLY A 342 -13.85 17.95 40.55
CA GLY A 342 -14.42 17.28 39.39
C GLY A 342 -14.04 17.93 38.07
N ALA A 343 -14.80 17.61 37.04
CA ALA A 343 -14.62 18.19 35.72
C ALA A 343 -15.96 18.53 35.08
N ARG A 344 -16.05 19.70 34.47
CA ARG A 344 -17.23 20.17 33.75
C ARG A 344 -16.89 20.57 32.31
N ASP A 345 -17.91 20.81 31.51
CA ASP A 345 -17.73 21.32 30.16
C ASP A 345 -17.24 22.79 30.19
N TYR A 346 -16.46 23.15 29.19
CA TYR A 346 -15.89 24.49 29.04
C TYR A 346 -16.98 25.56 28.94
N ALA A 347 -16.81 26.62 29.74
CA ALA A 347 -17.57 27.84 29.64
C ALA A 347 -16.67 28.98 29.16
N PRO A 348 -17.18 29.91 28.33
CA PRO A 348 -16.42 31.08 27.92
C PRO A 348 -15.90 31.87 29.14
N GLY A 349 -14.58 32.03 29.24
CA GLY A 349 -13.90 32.68 30.37
C GLY A 349 -13.00 31.74 31.20
N ASP A 350 -13.05 30.44 30.95
CA ASP A 350 -12.20 29.47 31.65
C ASP A 350 -10.73 29.55 31.24
N ALA A 351 -9.84 29.41 32.23
CA ALA A 351 -8.40 29.43 31.99
C ALA A 351 -7.91 28.14 31.31
N PHE A 352 -7.19 28.27 30.19
CA PHE A 352 -6.66 27.14 29.41
C PHE A 352 -5.80 26.16 30.22
N ARG A 353 -5.12 26.64 31.26
CA ARG A 353 -4.31 25.80 32.16
C ARG A 353 -5.15 24.77 32.95
N ASN A 354 -6.46 24.99 33.06
CA ASN A 354 -7.39 24.12 33.76
C ASN A 354 -8.03 23.08 32.82
N ILE A 355 -7.66 23.04 31.53
CA ILE A 355 -8.18 22.02 30.61
C ILE A 355 -7.72 20.63 31.04
N HIS A 356 -8.69 19.73 31.19
CA HIS A 356 -8.44 18.32 31.40
C HIS A 356 -8.22 17.63 30.04
N TRP A 357 -7.02 17.78 29.47
CA TRP A 357 -6.66 17.30 28.13
C TRP A 357 -7.09 15.85 27.86
N LYS A 358 -6.86 14.95 28.82
CA LYS A 358 -7.24 13.53 28.70
C LYS A 358 -8.76 13.30 28.54
N LYS A 359 -9.62 14.05 29.24
CA LYS A 359 -11.08 13.93 29.11
C LYS A 359 -11.59 14.67 27.87
N THR A 360 -10.94 15.77 27.51
CA THR A 360 -11.25 16.54 26.29
C THR A 360 -11.07 15.69 25.03
N ILE A 361 -9.94 14.98 24.95
CA ILE A 361 -9.65 14.05 23.85
C ILE A 361 -10.66 12.90 23.82
N SER A 362 -11.01 12.33 24.98
CA SER A 362 -11.94 11.20 25.07
C SER A 362 -13.40 11.56 24.74
N ARG A 363 -13.83 12.79 25.04
CA ARG A 363 -15.23 13.24 24.81
C ARG A 363 -15.42 13.98 23.49
N GLY A 364 -14.35 14.46 22.86
CA GLY A 364 -14.44 15.31 21.67
C GLY A 364 -14.98 16.73 21.94
N SER A 365 -15.14 17.10 23.22
CA SER A 365 -15.55 18.43 23.68
C SER A 365 -14.59 18.92 24.78
N ILE A 366 -14.38 20.24 24.91
CA ILE A 366 -13.41 20.79 25.87
C ILE A 366 -13.94 20.65 27.31
N VAL A 367 -13.16 19.99 28.16
CA VAL A 367 -13.50 19.69 29.56
C VAL A 367 -12.50 20.38 30.50
N ILE A 368 -12.99 21.05 31.53
CA ILE A 368 -12.23 21.85 32.51
C ILE A 368 -12.21 21.17 33.89
N LYS A 369 -11.07 21.22 34.58
CA LYS A 369 -10.91 20.78 35.99
C LYS A 369 -11.48 21.83 36.95
N GLU A 370 -12.27 21.41 37.91
CA GLU A 370 -12.83 22.25 38.99
C GLU A 370 -12.09 22.04 40.31
N TYR A 371 -11.89 23.12 41.06
CA TYR A 371 -11.18 23.14 42.34
C TYR A 371 -11.98 23.89 43.42
N SER A 372 -11.97 23.43 44.67
CA SER A 372 -12.66 24.01 45.83
C SER A 372 -11.91 25.22 46.41
N SER A 373 -11.91 26.34 45.70
CA SER A 373 -11.85 27.71 46.27
C SER A 373 -11.46 28.73 45.21
N SER A 374 -12.41 29.57 44.83
CA SER A 374 -12.29 31.04 44.87
C SER A 374 -13.54 31.65 44.24
N ASP A 375 -14.09 32.61 44.96
CA ASP A 375 -15.26 33.41 44.66
C ASP A 375 -15.44 33.75 43.18
N ALA A 376 -16.68 33.53 42.73
CA ALA A 376 -17.18 33.97 41.45
C ALA A 376 -17.22 35.50 41.39
N ILE A 377 -16.12 36.13 40.97
CA ILE A 377 -16.20 37.45 40.33
C ILE A 377 -16.59 37.21 38.88
N SER A 378 -17.89 37.37 38.62
CA SER A 378 -18.46 37.45 37.29
C SER A 378 -18.53 38.91 36.85
N ARG A 379 -17.90 39.23 35.71
CA ARG A 379 -18.48 40.00 34.57
C ARG A 379 -17.43 40.38 33.51
N PRO A 380 -17.87 40.65 32.27
CA PRO A 380 -17.26 40.10 31.07
C PRO A 380 -16.24 41.04 30.48
N SER A 381 -15.04 40.54 30.19
CA SER A 381 -14.22 41.16 29.16
C SER A 381 -14.85 40.82 27.82
N ARG A 382 -15.27 41.85 27.07
CA ARG A 382 -15.57 41.81 25.63
C ARG A 382 -14.76 40.70 24.98
N ALA A 383 -15.42 39.77 24.28
CA ALA A 383 -14.75 38.72 23.53
C ALA A 383 -13.77 39.36 22.54
N SER A 384 -12.53 39.56 22.98
CA SER A 384 -11.42 39.90 22.11
C SER A 384 -11.36 38.78 21.10
N LYS A 385 -11.53 39.13 19.82
CA LYS A 385 -11.35 38.23 18.67
C LYS A 385 -10.15 37.33 18.97
N LEU A 386 -10.39 36.09 19.40
CA LEU A 386 -9.31 35.18 19.79
C LEU A 386 -8.56 34.87 18.50
N GLN A 387 -7.33 35.34 18.41
CA GLN A 387 -6.45 35.02 17.28
C GLN A 387 -6.20 33.50 17.31
N PRO A 388 -6.62 32.74 16.29
CA PRO A 388 -6.29 31.32 16.22
C PRO A 388 -4.76 31.15 16.22
N ILE A 389 -4.27 30.20 17.02
CA ILE A 389 -2.87 29.77 17.00
C ILE A 389 -2.87 28.33 16.50
N ILE A 390 -2.20 28.07 15.39
CA ILE A 390 -1.99 26.73 14.84
C ILE A 390 -0.55 26.33 15.16
N ILE A 391 -0.38 25.19 15.82
CA ILE A 391 0.93 24.60 16.07
C ILE A 391 0.98 23.28 15.31
N ALA A 392 1.95 23.15 14.42
CA ALA A 392 2.18 21.96 13.62
C ALA A 392 3.58 21.43 13.90
N ASP A 393 3.67 20.23 14.47
CA ASP A 393 4.91 19.49 14.56
C ASP A 393 5.07 18.65 13.29
N LEU A 394 6.12 18.91 12.52
CA LEU A 394 6.44 18.20 11.28
C LEU A 394 7.35 16.98 11.53
N PHE A 395 7.46 16.53 12.78
CA PHE A 395 8.05 15.24 13.07
C PHE A 395 7.21 14.11 12.43
N ALA A 396 7.83 13.36 11.53
CA ALA A 396 7.21 12.25 10.83
C ALA A 396 8.20 11.09 10.70
N VAL A 397 7.70 9.86 10.88
CA VAL A 397 8.48 8.63 10.76
C VAL A 397 8.64 8.21 9.29
N SER A 398 7.80 8.74 8.39
CA SER A 398 7.84 8.46 6.96
C SER A 398 7.45 9.68 6.10
N HIS A 399 7.83 9.66 4.83
CA HIS A 399 7.42 10.69 3.87
C HIS A 399 5.90 10.76 3.66
N ILE A 400 5.20 9.62 3.79
CA ILE A 400 3.74 9.53 3.69
C ILE A 400 3.09 10.26 4.89
N GLU A 401 3.61 10.02 6.09
CA GLU A 401 3.12 10.68 7.29
C GLU A 401 3.38 12.19 7.25
N LEU A 402 4.57 12.61 6.80
CA LEU A 402 4.88 14.02 6.61
C LEU A 402 3.90 14.70 5.65
N ASP A 403 3.62 14.08 4.50
CA ASP A 403 2.66 14.61 3.53
C ASP A 403 1.23 14.68 4.09
N ARG A 404 0.81 13.72 4.93
CA ARG A 404 -0.49 13.79 5.61
C ARG A 404 -0.57 14.92 6.64
N ILE A 405 0.50 15.15 7.41
CA ILE A 405 0.58 16.26 8.36
C ILE A 405 0.48 17.59 7.61
N LEU A 406 1.25 17.75 6.53
CA LEU A 406 1.23 18.95 5.70
C LEU A 406 -0.12 19.17 5.01
N PHE A 407 -0.74 18.11 4.47
CA PHE A 407 -2.06 18.17 3.86
C PHE A 407 -3.14 18.58 4.89
N THR A 408 -3.06 18.05 6.11
CA THR A 408 -3.95 18.43 7.22
C THR A 408 -3.75 19.90 7.61
N LEU A 409 -2.50 20.35 7.74
CA LEU A 409 -2.18 21.75 8.02
C LEU A 409 -2.77 22.68 6.94
N LEU A 410 -2.59 22.32 5.67
CA LEU A 410 -3.15 23.07 4.54
C LEU A 410 -4.69 23.12 4.60
N GLY A 411 -5.34 22.01 4.94
CA GLY A 411 -6.80 21.94 5.12
C GLY A 411 -7.30 22.84 6.25
N VAL A 412 -6.59 22.90 7.38
CA VAL A 412 -6.91 23.79 8.51
C VAL A 412 -6.73 25.26 8.13
N LEU A 413 -5.65 25.60 7.42
CA LEU A 413 -5.42 26.96 6.91
C LEU A 413 -6.52 27.37 5.92
N ALA A 414 -6.87 26.52 4.96
CA ALA A 414 -7.95 26.75 4.01
C ALA A 414 -9.32 26.91 4.69
N ALA A 415 -9.62 26.12 5.73
CA ALA A 415 -10.84 26.26 6.50
C ALA A 415 -10.89 27.59 7.29
N THR A 416 -9.74 28.05 7.79
CA THR A 416 -9.60 29.34 8.48
C THR A 416 -9.83 30.50 7.52
N LEU A 417 -9.25 30.41 6.33
CA LEU A 417 -9.47 31.33 5.21
C LEU A 417 -10.93 31.43 4.79
N LYS A 418 -11.60 30.28 4.60
CA LYS A 418 -13.02 30.22 4.22
C LYS A 418 -13.93 30.88 5.25
N LYS A 419 -13.58 30.78 6.55
CA LYS A 419 -14.36 31.40 7.63
C LYS A 419 -14.20 32.91 7.65
N SER A 420 -12.96 33.41 7.62
CA SER A 420 -12.65 34.85 7.64
C SER A 420 -11.21 35.10 7.15
N PRO A 421 -11.00 35.59 5.91
CA PRO A 421 -9.67 35.76 5.32
C PRO A 421 -8.83 36.87 5.97
N SER A 422 -9.46 37.80 6.68
CA SER A 422 -8.79 38.89 7.40
C SER A 422 -8.49 38.58 8.88
N THR A 423 -8.69 37.32 9.30
CA THR A 423 -8.39 36.92 10.67
C THR A 423 -6.88 36.84 10.88
N GLU A 424 -6.37 37.55 11.88
CA GLU A 424 -4.98 37.39 12.31
C GLU A 424 -4.77 35.99 12.90
N LEU A 425 -3.83 35.27 12.33
CA LEU A 425 -3.46 33.89 12.66
C LEU A 425 -1.99 33.88 13.07
N ALA A 426 -1.65 33.04 14.05
CA ALA A 426 -0.26 32.69 14.34
C ALA A 426 -0.05 31.20 14.00
N LEU A 427 0.88 30.91 13.10
CA LEU A 427 1.28 29.57 12.71
C LEU A 427 2.67 29.27 13.27
N ILE A 428 2.81 28.21 14.05
CA ILE A 428 4.09 27.72 14.57
C ILE A 428 4.36 26.35 13.96
N ILE A 429 5.40 26.25 13.15
CA ILE A 429 5.85 25.00 12.53
C ILE A 429 7.11 24.53 13.24
N VAL A 430 7.07 23.34 13.83
CA VAL A 430 8.23 22.72 14.48
C VAL A 430 8.84 21.69 13.54
N VAL A 431 10.16 21.78 13.32
CA VAL A 431 10.94 20.84 12.51
C VAL A 431 12.17 20.43 13.30
N GLY A 432 12.14 19.23 13.87
CA GLY A 432 13.21 18.76 14.76
C GLY A 432 13.39 19.71 15.94
N LYS A 433 14.55 20.37 16.02
CA LYS A 433 14.90 21.31 17.10
C LYS A 433 14.72 22.78 16.72
N LYS A 434 13.96 23.07 15.66
CA LYS A 434 13.70 24.43 15.18
C LYS A 434 12.20 24.69 15.17
N ALA A 435 11.77 25.90 15.52
CA ALA A 435 10.41 26.36 15.37
C ALA A 435 10.39 27.62 14.49
N LEU A 436 9.55 27.60 13.47
CA LEU A 436 9.22 28.75 12.64
C LEU A 436 7.88 29.30 13.11
N SER A 437 7.85 30.52 13.60
CA SER A 437 6.61 31.24 13.93
C SER A 437 6.31 32.25 12.83
N VAL A 438 5.10 32.22 12.32
CA VAL A 438 4.59 33.06 11.25
C VAL A 438 3.31 33.73 11.75
N LYS A 439 3.25 35.05 11.78
CA LYS A 439 2.08 35.80 12.26
C LYS A 439 1.65 36.83 11.22
N GLY A 440 0.36 36.89 10.93
CA GLY A 440 -0.20 37.72 9.86
C GLY A 440 -1.68 37.39 9.65
N ARG A 441 -2.31 37.90 8.59
CA ARG A 441 -3.69 37.46 8.26
C ARG A 441 -3.65 36.05 7.69
N SER A 442 -4.72 35.30 7.88
CA SER A 442 -4.84 33.93 7.38
C SER A 442 -4.61 33.79 5.87
N ILE A 443 -4.91 34.83 5.09
CA ILE A 443 -4.66 34.88 3.65
C ILE A 443 -3.19 35.13 3.29
N ASP A 444 -2.46 35.81 4.17
CA ASP A 444 -1.04 36.13 3.96
C ASP A 444 -0.13 34.97 4.37
N ILE A 445 -0.60 34.11 5.30
CA ILE A 445 0.15 32.95 5.82
C ILE A 445 0.05 31.71 4.91
N LEU A 446 -1.06 31.54 4.17
CA LEU A 446 -1.26 30.43 3.22
C LEU A 446 -0.33 30.56 2.00
#